data_AF-A0A2M7IJR1-F1
#
_entry.id   AF-A0A2M7IJR1-F1
#
_cell.length_a   1.000
_cell.length_b   1.000
_cell.length_c   1.000
_cell.angle_alpha   90.00
_cell.angle_beta   90.00
_cell.angle_gamma   90.00
#
_symmetry.space_group_name_H-M   'P 1'
#
loop_
_entity.id
_entity.type
_entity.pdbx_description
1 polymer ?
#
loop_
_entity_poly.entity_id
_entity_poly.type
_entity_poly.pdbx_seq_one_letter_code
_entity_poly.pdbx_strand_id
1 'polypeptide(L)'
;MKKVALFDLDGTLVAAHIWTGLFRHHLKNKVNRFPAVWYLVSHLALTPFWKMKFITTEQYYRSWGKDLAQMLKGINIERAKEIFDWLSDEYLLPTL
;
A
#
# COMPACT_ATOMS: atom_id res chain seq x y z
N MET A 1 -34.77 2.71 11.71
CA MET A 1 -33.61 3.31 11.01
C MET A 1 -32.46 2.32 10.99
N LYS A 2 -31.85 2.07 9.82
CA LYS A 2 -30.59 1.32 9.75
C LYS A 2 -29.44 2.29 10.02
N LYS A 3 -28.53 1.93 10.92
CA LYS A 3 -27.28 2.66 11.19
C LYS A 3 -26.14 1.91 10.49
N VAL A 4 -25.17 2.66 9.97
CA VAL A 4 -23.97 2.12 9.32
C VAL A 4 -22.75 2.66 10.04
N ALA A 5 -21.74 1.81 10.23
CA ALA A 5 -20.41 2.20 10.68
C ALA A 5 -19.42 1.95 9.55
N LEU A 6 -18.52 2.90 9.32
CA LEU A 6 -17.45 2.83 8.33
C LEU A 6 -16.12 2.86 9.07
N PHE A 7 -15.21 1.96 8.69
CA PHE A 7 -13.89 1.84 9.30
C PHE A 7 -12.84 1.90 8.21
N ASP A 8 -11.79 2.67 8.46
CA ASP A 8 -10.54 2.51 7.72
C ASP A 8 -9.88 1.18 8.13
N LEU A 9 -9.00 0.66 7.29
CA LEU A 9 -8.29 -0.58 7.57
C LEU A 9 -6.94 -0.31 8.22
N ASP A 10 -6.06 0.36 7.48
CA ASP A 10 -4.66 0.61 7.84
C ASP A 10 -4.56 1.54 9.05
N GLY A 11 -3.95 1.09 10.14
CA GLY A 11 -3.84 1.86 11.39
C GLY A 11 -5.16 2.03 12.17
N THR A 12 -6.26 1.42 11.71
CA THR A 12 -7.58 1.49 12.37
C THR A 12 -8.10 0.11 12.76
N LEU A 13 -8.35 -0.79 11.79
CA LEU A 13 -8.75 -2.17 12.07
C LEU A 13 -7.54 -3.07 12.33
N VAL A 14 -6.36 -2.70 11.82
CA VAL A 14 -5.08 -3.37 12.05
C VAL A 14 -4.00 -2.32 12.32
N ALA A 15 -2.99 -2.62 13.15
CA ALA A 15 -1.90 -1.67 13.40
C ALA A 15 -0.91 -1.53 12.23
N ALA A 16 -0.90 -2.49 11.29
CA ALA A 16 -0.05 -2.48 10.11
C ALA A 16 -0.62 -1.68 8.93
N HIS A 17 0.17 -1.61 7.83
CA HIS A 17 -0.20 -0.94 6.59
C HIS A 17 -0.01 -1.85 5.37
N ILE A 18 -1.05 -1.98 4.53
CA ILE A 18 -1.05 -2.83 3.33
C ILE A 18 0.17 -2.58 2.44
N TRP A 19 0.48 -1.31 2.15
CA TRP A 19 1.55 -0.97 1.21
C TRP A 19 2.93 -1.42 1.70
N THR A 20 3.15 -1.39 3.02
CA THR A 20 4.40 -1.86 3.64
C THR A 20 4.49 -3.38 3.54
N GLY A 21 3.38 -4.09 3.77
CA GLY A 21 3.32 -5.54 3.61
C GLY A 21 3.56 -5.99 2.17
N LEU A 22 2.94 -5.33 1.20
CA LEU A 22 3.18 -5.58 -0.23
C LEU A 22 4.65 -5.35 -0.60
N PHE A 23 5.26 -4.27 -0.12
CA PHE A 23 6.67 -3.98 -0.37
C PHE A 23 7.58 -5.07 0.21
N ARG A 24 7.33 -5.49 1.47
CA ARG A 24 8.07 -6.59 2.12
C ARG A 24 7.91 -7.91 1.36
N HIS A 25 6.69 -8.24 0.95
CA HIS A 25 6.41 -9.44 0.17
C HIS A 25 7.21 -9.44 -1.16
N HIS A 26 7.12 -8.36 -1.92
CA HIS A 26 7.82 -8.21 -3.21
C HIS A 26 9.34 -8.32 -3.07
N LEU A 27 9.91 -7.73 -2.02
CA LEU A 27 11.34 -7.85 -1.75
C LEU A 27 11.75 -9.27 -1.36
N LYS A 28 11.01 -9.91 -0.46
CA LYS A 28 11.28 -11.27 0.06
C LYS A 28 11.17 -12.33 -1.05
N ASN A 29 10.09 -12.27 -1.82
CA ASN A 29 9.74 -13.29 -2.83
C ASN A 29 10.22 -12.94 -4.25
N LYS A 30 10.96 -11.84 -4.42
CA LYS A 30 11.50 -11.36 -5.70
C LYS A 30 10.43 -11.17 -6.80
N VAL A 31 9.21 -10.81 -6.40
CA VAL A 31 8.08 -10.50 -7.31
C VAL A 31 7.97 -8.99 -7.47
N ASN A 32 7.76 -8.48 -8.69
CA ASN A 32 7.49 -7.04 -8.95
C ASN A 32 8.38 -6.04 -8.18
N ARG A 33 9.66 -6.38 -8.00
CA ARG A 33 10.61 -5.53 -7.25
C ARG A 33 10.75 -4.16 -7.87
N PHE A 34 10.84 -4.09 -9.20
CA PHE A 34 10.98 -2.81 -9.89
C PHE A 34 9.75 -1.92 -9.68
N PRO A 35 8.50 -2.36 -9.97
CA PRO A 35 7.30 -1.59 -9.61
C PRO A 35 7.22 -1.18 -8.14
N ALA A 36 7.56 -2.08 -7.22
CA ALA A 36 7.53 -1.80 -5.78
C ALA A 36 8.55 -0.72 -5.37
N VAL A 37 9.78 -0.80 -5.85
CA VAL A 37 10.83 0.21 -5.61
C VAL A 37 10.48 1.52 -6.30
N TRP A 38 9.99 1.47 -7.52
CA TRP A 38 9.56 2.66 -8.26
C TRP A 38 8.44 3.41 -7.53
N TYR A 39 7.42 2.69 -7.05
CA TYR A 39 6.35 3.25 -6.24
C TYR A 39 6.92 4.00 -5.03
N LEU A 40 7.80 3.36 -4.26
CA LEU A 40 8.38 4.00 -3.07
C LEU A 40 9.24 5.22 -3.42
N VAL A 41 10.15 5.09 -4.39
CA VAL A 41 11.09 6.15 -4.76
C VAL A 41 10.37 7.36 -5.33
N SER A 42 9.40 7.16 -6.24
CA SER A 42 8.66 8.25 -6.86
C SER A 42 7.86 9.07 -5.84
N HIS A 43 7.29 8.42 -4.83
CA HIS A 43 6.50 9.08 -3.79
C HIS A 43 7.35 9.72 -2.71
N LEU A 44 8.47 9.09 -2.33
CA LEU A 44 9.43 9.71 -1.41
C LEU A 44 10.07 10.96 -2.02
N ALA A 45 10.32 10.96 -3.34
CA ALA A 45 10.82 12.13 -4.05
C ALA A 45 9.86 13.33 -4.00
N LEU A 46 8.55 13.11 -3.79
CA LEU A 46 7.55 14.18 -3.62
C LEU A 46 7.53 14.78 -2.21
N THR A 47 8.11 14.11 -1.21
CA THR A 47 8.14 14.55 0.19
C THR A 47 8.68 15.97 0.40
N PRO A 48 9.82 16.39 -0.19
CA PRO A 48 10.30 17.76 -0.03
C PRO A 48 9.31 18.79 -0.59
N PHE A 49 8.67 18.50 -1.73
CA PHE A 49 7.66 19.38 -2.32
C PHE A 49 6.43 19.53 -1.42
N TRP A 50 5.97 18.46 -0.80
CA TRP A 50 4.89 18.49 0.18
C TRP A 50 5.28 19.30 1.43
N LYS A 51 6.46 19.05 2.00
CA LYS A 51 6.96 19.78 3.17
C LYS A 51 7.14 21.28 2.91
N MET A 52 7.55 21.65 1.70
CA MET A 52 7.68 23.04 1.24
C MET A 52 6.35 23.65 0.78
N LYS A 53 5.23 22.91 0.85
CA LYS A 53 3.89 23.33 0.44
C LYS A 53 3.76 23.66 -1.06
N PHE A 54 4.64 23.12 -1.90
CA PHE A 54 4.50 23.18 -3.36
C PHE A 54 3.39 22.25 -3.89
N ILE A 55 3.05 21.21 -3.12
CA ILE A 55 1.89 20.34 -3.36
C ILE A 55 1.05 20.26 -2.09
N THR A 56 -0.28 20.14 -2.24
CA THR A 56 -1.17 20.04 -1.10
C THR A 56 -1.08 18.67 -0.43
N THR A 57 -1.45 18.60 0.85
CA THR A 57 -1.56 17.34 1.59
C THR A 57 -2.46 16.34 0.87
N GLU A 58 -3.59 16.81 0.32
CA GLU A 58 -4.50 15.97 -0.45
C GLU A 58 -3.84 15.43 -1.71
N GLN A 59 -3.14 16.27 -2.50
CA GLN A 59 -2.44 15.83 -3.71
C GLN A 59 -1.37 14.79 -3.40
N TYR A 60 -0.60 15.01 -2.32
CA TYR A 60 0.42 14.08 -1.87
C TYR A 60 -0.18 12.72 -1.52
N TYR A 61 -1.09 12.63 -0.55
CA TYR A 61 -1.65 11.34 -0.13
C TYR A 61 -2.52 10.66 -1.21
N ARG A 62 -3.19 11.44 -2.07
CA ARG A 62 -3.93 10.90 -3.22
C ARG A 62 -3.01 10.17 -4.19
N SER A 63 -1.77 10.64 -4.42
CA SER A 63 -0.84 9.96 -5.32
C SER A 63 -0.47 8.57 -4.77
N TRP A 64 -0.17 8.48 -3.46
CA TRP A 64 0.15 7.21 -2.79
C TRP A 64 -0.96 6.17 -2.98
N GLY A 65 -2.23 6.56 -2.80
CA GLY A 65 -3.36 5.67 -2.97
C GLY A 65 -3.59 5.28 -4.44
N LYS A 66 -3.52 6.24 -5.36
CA LYS A 66 -3.76 6.01 -6.80
C LYS A 66 -2.74 5.04 -7.41
N ASP A 67 -1.48 5.16 -7.00
CA ASP A 67 -0.39 4.41 -7.61
C ASP A 67 -0.07 3.10 -6.88
N LEU A 68 -0.72 2.80 -5.75
CA LEU A 68 -0.51 1.56 -5.01
C LEU A 68 -0.75 0.32 -5.90
N ALA A 69 -1.77 0.38 -6.77
CA ALA A 69 -2.08 -0.69 -7.72
C ALA A 69 -0.94 -0.98 -8.71
N GLN A 70 -0.02 -0.03 -8.94
CA GLN A 70 1.14 -0.26 -9.80
C GLN A 70 2.06 -1.36 -9.26
N MET A 71 2.08 -1.61 -7.95
CA MET A 71 2.85 -2.71 -7.35
C MET A 71 2.34 -4.09 -7.82
N LEU A 72 1.08 -4.18 -8.24
CA LEU A 72 0.45 -5.39 -8.75
C LEU A 72 0.45 -5.49 -10.28
N LYS A 73 1.03 -4.51 -10.99
CA LYS A 73 1.04 -4.48 -12.47
C LYS A 73 1.65 -5.75 -13.04
N GLY A 74 0.94 -6.41 -13.96
CA GLY A 74 1.40 -7.64 -14.64
C GLY A 74 1.27 -8.92 -13.81
N ILE A 75 0.70 -8.85 -12.60
CA ILE A 75 0.37 -10.02 -11.79
C ILE A 75 -1.03 -10.51 -12.20
N ASN A 76 -1.17 -11.82 -12.46
CA ASN A 76 -2.48 -12.42 -12.72
C ASN A 76 -3.31 -12.57 -11.42
N ILE A 77 -4.59 -12.89 -11.55
CA ILE A 77 -5.52 -12.89 -10.41
C ILE A 77 -5.16 -13.98 -9.41
N GLU A 78 -4.74 -15.16 -9.88
CA GLU A 78 -4.38 -16.30 -9.05
C GLU A 78 -3.17 -15.96 -8.18
N ARG A 79 -2.13 -15.37 -8.78
CA ARG A 79 -0.93 -14.92 -8.07
C ARG A 79 -1.22 -13.73 -7.17
N ALA A 80 -2.10 -12.82 -7.58
CA ALA A 80 -2.53 -11.72 -6.71
C ALA A 80 -3.21 -12.26 -5.46
N LYS A 81 -4.08 -13.27 -5.59
CA LYS A 81 -4.72 -13.93 -4.45
C LYS A 81 -3.68 -14.51 -3.49
N GLU A 82 -2.68 -15.24 -3.98
CA GLU A 82 -1.61 -15.78 -3.13
C GLU A 82 -0.84 -14.69 -2.37
N ILE A 83 -0.63 -13.53 -3.00
CA ILE A 83 0.01 -12.38 -2.35
C ILE A 83 -0.89 -11.82 -1.24
N PHE A 84 -2.19 -11.69 -1.50
CA PHE A 84 -3.16 -11.19 -0.51
C PHE A 84 -3.41 -12.19 0.62
N ASP A 85 -3.38 -13.49 0.36
CA ASP A 85 -3.46 -14.54 1.38
C ASP A 85 -2.25 -14.43 2.32
N TRP A 86 -1.03 -14.31 1.77
CA TRP A 86 0.16 -14.04 2.57
C TRP A 86 0.07 -12.71 3.33
N LEU A 87 -0.41 -11.64 2.69
CA LEU A 87 -0.55 -10.33 3.31
C LEU A 87 -1.50 -10.37 4.50
N SER A 88 -2.64 -11.05 4.36
CA SER A 88 -3.61 -11.26 5.42
C SER A 88 -2.98 -12.03 6.57
N ASP A 89 -2.56 -13.27 6.30
CA ASP A 89 -2.32 -14.26 7.34
C ASP A 89 -0.98 -14.04 8.05
N GLU A 90 0.03 -13.63 7.29
CA GLU A 90 1.41 -13.53 7.79
C GLU A 90 1.81 -12.09 8.17
N TYR A 91 1.03 -11.08 7.75
CA TYR A 91 1.42 -9.68 7.93
C TYR A 91 0.37 -8.80 8.62
N LEU A 92 -0.91 -8.86 8.24
CA LEU A 92 -1.95 -7.97 8.79
C LEU A 92 -2.58 -8.54 10.08
N LEU A 93 -3.10 -9.77 10.04
CA LEU A 93 -3.79 -10.40 11.17
C LEU A 93 -2.95 -10.49 12.45
N PRO A 94 -1.63 -10.74 12.40
CA PRO A 94 -0.79 -10.71 13.60
C PRO A 94 -0.70 -9.33 14.28
N THR A 95 -1.25 -8.27 13.67
CA THR A 95 -1.21 -6.89 14.17
C THR A 95 -2.56 -6.35 14.64
N LEU A 96 -3.55 -7.24 14.79
CA LEU A 96 -4.83 -6.95 15.42
C LEU A 96 -4.68 -6.57 16.91
#